data_AF-A0A8H4F2C1-F1
#
_entry.id   AF-A0A8H4F2C1-F1
#
_cell.length_a   1.000
_cell.length_b   1.000
_cell.length_c   1.000
_cell.angle_alpha   90.00
_cell.angle_beta   90.00
_cell.angle_gamma   90.00
#
_symmetry.space_group_name_H-M   'P 1'
#
loop_
_entity.id
_entity.type
_entity.pdbx_description
1 polymer ?
#
loop_
_entity_poly.entity_id
_entity_poly.type
_entity_poly.pdbx_seq_one_letter_code
_entity_poly.pdbx_strand_id
1 'polypeptide(L)'
;DRQLAAAAVTGAQTLLRACRPSATRPDPIFYLPIGRSARSRLVRWRLGRFTNMREECPCTSGEFISRDHFLSCRALDPDLLDALPPAPMGVHRIDHALNCLPDKASAGPPYFWPALLHLLHAIDCLVHPLVVIAPDRDPGSLWFALPH
;
A
#
# COMPACT_ATOMS: atom_id res chain seq x y z
N ASP A 1 -50.73 26.42 -10.45
CA ASP A 1 -49.83 27.57 -10.71
C ASP A 1 -48.54 27.55 -9.91
N ARG A 2 -47.47 27.00 -10.49
CA ARG A 2 -46.22 27.73 -10.76
C ARG A 2 -45.24 26.80 -11.44
N GLN A 3 -45.06 27.09 -12.73
CA GLN A 3 -44.12 26.46 -13.64
C GLN A 3 -42.70 26.52 -13.07
N LEU A 4 -41.98 25.41 -13.19
CA LEU A 4 -40.56 25.45 -13.51
C LEU A 4 -40.41 24.71 -14.83
N ALA A 5 -40.11 25.53 -15.83
CA ALA A 5 -40.05 25.20 -17.23
C ALA A 5 -39.05 24.07 -17.50
N ALA A 6 -39.42 23.24 -18.46
CA ALA A 6 -38.55 22.28 -19.09
C ALA A 6 -37.31 22.99 -19.66
N ALA A 7 -36.14 22.75 -19.06
CA ALA A 7 -34.89 22.78 -19.80
C ALA A 7 -34.78 21.43 -20.50
N ALA A 8 -35.16 21.37 -21.78
CA ALA A 8 -34.83 20.26 -22.65
C ALA A 8 -33.30 20.26 -22.86
N VAL A 9 -32.58 19.64 -21.93
CA VAL A 9 -31.17 19.30 -22.11
C VAL A 9 -31.16 17.99 -22.86
N THR A 10 -30.84 18.04 -24.16
CA THR A 10 -30.45 16.90 -24.99
C THR A 10 -29.11 16.35 -24.48
N GLY A 11 -29.12 15.79 -23.27
CA GLY A 11 -27.97 15.18 -22.63
C GLY A 11 -28.40 13.83 -22.10
N ALA A 12 -27.68 12.78 -22.48
CA ALA A 12 -27.88 11.45 -21.90
C ALA A 12 -27.80 11.56 -20.38
N GLN A 13 -28.93 11.33 -19.69
CA GLN A 13 -28.96 11.32 -18.24
C GLN A 13 -28.40 9.98 -17.78
N THR A 14 -27.09 9.92 -17.58
CA THR A 14 -26.42 8.74 -17.02
C THR A 14 -26.55 8.80 -15.51
N LEU A 15 -27.15 7.76 -14.90
CA LEU A 15 -27.16 7.62 -13.45
C LEU A 15 -25.71 7.67 -12.93
N LEU A 16 -25.45 8.39 -11.84
CA LEU A 16 -24.11 8.46 -11.21
C LEU A 16 -23.51 7.07 -10.95
N ARG A 17 -24.38 6.07 -10.72
CA ARG A 17 -24.02 4.64 -10.59
C ARG A 17 -23.37 4.05 -11.85
N ALA A 18 -23.81 4.45 -13.03
CA ALA A 18 -23.25 4.03 -14.33
C ALA A 18 -21.98 4.81 -14.71
N CYS A 19 -21.72 5.94 -14.05
CA CYS A 19 -20.43 6.66 -14.14
C CYS A 19 -19.39 6.11 -13.15
N ARG A 20 -19.75 5.15 -12.29
CA ARG A 20 -18.79 4.56 -11.35
C ARG A 20 -17.86 3.65 -12.14
N PRO A 21 -16.52 3.79 -12.02
CA PRO A 21 -15.61 2.86 -12.65
C PRO A 21 -15.96 1.43 -12.21
N SER A 22 -15.87 0.48 -13.15
CA SER A 22 -16.10 -0.96 -12.93
C SER A 22 -15.28 -1.55 -11.76
N ALA A 23 -14.28 -0.81 -11.25
CA ALA A 23 -13.59 -1.03 -10.00
C ALA A 23 -14.53 -0.91 -8.78
N THR A 24 -15.44 -1.88 -8.65
CA THR A 24 -16.33 -2.05 -7.49
C THR A 24 -15.61 -2.71 -6.33
N ARG A 25 -14.32 -3.05 -6.49
CA ARG A 25 -13.59 -3.86 -5.52
C ARG A 25 -12.70 -2.98 -4.63
N PRO A 26 -12.91 -3.02 -3.31
CA PRO A 26 -12.00 -2.39 -2.35
C PRO A 26 -10.59 -2.95 -2.51
N ASP A 27 -9.58 -2.11 -2.30
CA ASP A 27 -8.18 -2.52 -2.27
C ASP A 27 -7.96 -3.67 -1.28
N PRO A 28 -7.18 -4.72 -1.62
CA PRO A 28 -6.85 -5.82 -0.72
C PRO A 28 -6.34 -5.42 0.66
N ILE A 29 -5.66 -4.28 0.76
CA ILE A 29 -5.16 -3.71 2.04
C ILE A 29 -6.28 -3.52 3.08
N PHE A 30 -7.54 -3.35 2.65
CA PHE A 30 -8.66 -3.06 3.56
C PHE A 30 -9.29 -4.28 4.21
N TYR A 31 -9.18 -5.47 3.60
CA TYR A 31 -9.76 -6.69 4.17
C TYR A 31 -8.73 -7.73 4.61
N LEU A 32 -7.46 -7.59 4.21
CA LEU A 32 -6.42 -8.45 4.77
C LEU A 32 -6.24 -8.18 6.28
N PRO A 33 -6.01 -9.24 7.08
CA PRO A 33 -5.90 -9.15 8.53
C PRO A 33 -4.59 -8.44 8.92
N ILE A 34 -4.68 -7.19 9.36
CA ILE A 34 -3.52 -6.39 9.82
C ILE A 34 -3.93 -5.36 10.86
N GLY A 35 -2.95 -4.91 11.64
CA GLY A 35 -3.10 -3.77 12.54
C GLY A 35 -3.38 -2.45 11.81
N ARG A 36 -3.93 -1.47 12.53
CA ARG A 36 -4.22 -0.13 11.97
C ARG A 36 -2.95 0.57 11.47
N SER A 37 -1.84 0.42 12.17
CA SER A 37 -0.55 1.04 11.84
C SER A 37 0.05 0.47 10.54
N ALA A 38 0.15 -0.86 10.42
CA ALA A 38 0.46 -1.56 9.16
C ALA A 38 -0.39 -1.06 7.99
N ARG A 39 -1.73 -1.00 8.19
CA ARG A 39 -2.66 -0.53 7.16
C ARG A 39 -2.35 0.90 6.72
N SER A 40 -2.10 1.79 7.69
CA SER A 40 -1.73 3.18 7.40
C SER A 40 -0.43 3.28 6.59
N ARG A 41 0.59 2.45 6.88
CA ARG A 41 1.82 2.38 6.07
C ARG A 41 1.55 1.96 4.63
N LEU A 42 0.76 0.91 4.43
CA LEU A 42 0.39 0.42 3.09
C LEU A 42 -0.37 1.48 2.28
N VAL A 43 -1.36 2.14 2.89
CA VAL A 43 -2.11 3.22 2.25
C VAL A 43 -1.19 4.39 1.89
N ARG A 44 -0.35 4.84 2.83
CA ARG A 44 0.64 5.91 2.58
C ARG A 44 1.58 5.55 1.44
N TRP A 45 2.03 4.30 1.36
CA TRP A 45 2.86 3.82 0.27
C TRP A 45 2.14 3.89 -1.08
N ARG A 46 0.90 3.40 -1.18
CA ARG A 46 0.09 3.45 -2.41
C ARG A 46 -0.21 4.87 -2.88
N LEU A 47 -0.36 5.82 -1.96
CA LEU A 47 -0.58 7.22 -2.28
C LEU A 47 0.70 7.94 -2.79
N GLY A 48 1.80 7.23 -2.99
CA GLY A 48 3.01 7.79 -3.57
C GLY A 48 3.85 8.60 -2.57
N ARG A 49 3.82 8.25 -1.27
CA ARG A 49 4.76 8.81 -0.31
C ARG A 49 6.21 8.55 -0.77
N PHE A 50 7.09 9.51 -0.51
CA PHE A 50 8.54 9.49 -0.80
C PHE A 50 8.98 9.76 -2.25
N THR A 51 8.14 10.40 -3.07
CA THR A 51 8.53 10.78 -4.45
C THR A 51 9.45 12.01 -4.53
N ASN A 52 9.59 12.81 -3.46
CA ASN A 52 10.36 14.07 -3.45
C ASN A 52 10.91 14.44 -2.06
N MET A 53 11.55 13.50 -1.35
CA MET A 53 12.19 13.87 -0.07
C MET A 53 13.53 14.56 -0.35
N ARG A 54 13.87 15.58 0.45
CA ARG A 54 15.17 16.27 0.41
C ARG A 54 16.13 15.82 1.52
N GLU A 55 15.70 14.85 2.30
CA GLU A 55 16.45 14.29 3.42
C GLU A 55 17.40 13.21 2.90
N GLU A 56 18.66 13.26 3.35
CA GLU A 56 19.64 12.21 3.07
C GLU A 56 19.30 10.93 3.83
N CYS A 57 19.52 9.79 3.19
CA CYS A 57 19.32 8.51 3.85
C CYS A 57 20.43 8.24 4.87
N PRO A 58 20.12 7.79 6.09
CA PRO A 58 21.14 7.47 7.10
C PRO A 58 21.95 6.21 6.78
N CYS A 59 21.71 5.53 5.64
CA CYS A 59 22.46 4.33 5.24
C CYS A 59 23.91 4.60 4.78
N THR A 60 24.39 5.84 4.90
CA THR A 60 25.78 6.27 4.60
C THR A 60 26.16 6.12 3.11
N SER A 61 25.18 5.96 2.21
CA SER A 61 25.44 5.95 0.76
C SER A 61 25.56 7.36 0.15
N GLY A 62 25.14 8.41 0.87
CA GLY A 62 25.04 9.78 0.35
C GLY A 62 23.84 10.00 -0.58
N GLU A 63 22.93 9.03 -0.69
CA GLU A 63 21.71 9.13 -1.50
C GLU A 63 20.57 9.77 -0.71
N PHE A 64 19.67 10.46 -1.41
CA PHE A 64 18.43 10.98 -0.82
C PHE A 64 17.39 9.89 -0.62
N ILE A 65 16.53 10.08 0.38
CA ILE A 65 15.39 9.20 0.61
C ILE A 65 14.45 9.26 -0.60
N SER A 66 14.28 8.12 -1.26
CA SER A 66 13.34 7.97 -2.35
C SER A 66 12.81 6.54 -2.38
N ARG A 67 11.72 6.32 -3.11
CA ARG A 67 11.14 4.98 -3.29
C ARG A 67 12.16 4.02 -3.90
N ASP A 68 12.79 4.45 -4.99
CA ASP A 68 13.78 3.64 -5.71
C ASP A 68 15.02 3.36 -4.85
N HIS A 69 15.45 4.34 -4.06
CA HIS A 69 16.56 4.15 -3.12
C HIS A 69 16.30 3.02 -2.12
N PHE A 70 15.06 2.83 -1.66
CA PHE A 70 14.76 1.74 -0.71
C PHE A 70 15.02 0.34 -1.29
N LEU A 71 15.05 0.16 -2.61
CA LEU A 71 15.37 -1.14 -3.21
C LEU A 71 16.85 -1.52 -3.10
N SER A 72 17.73 -0.55 -2.82
CA SER A 72 19.18 -0.74 -2.69
C SER A 72 19.76 -0.16 -1.39
N CYS A 73 18.90 0.30 -0.48
CA CYS A 73 19.28 0.94 0.77
C CYS A 73 19.95 -0.05 1.72
N ARG A 74 21.18 0.25 2.14
CA ARG A 74 21.98 -0.61 3.04
C ARG A 74 21.46 -0.67 4.47
N ALA A 75 20.58 0.25 4.85
CA ALA A 75 19.95 0.25 6.17
C ALA A 75 18.70 -0.65 6.22
N LEU A 76 18.26 -1.18 5.07
CA LEU A 76 17.18 -2.15 5.00
C LEU A 76 17.76 -3.55 4.82
N ASP A 77 17.06 -4.53 5.38
CA ASP A 77 17.43 -5.93 5.25
C ASP A 77 17.12 -6.42 3.82
N PRO A 78 18.13 -6.84 3.03
CA PRO A 78 17.93 -7.32 1.67
C PRO A 78 17.05 -8.58 1.61
N ASP A 79 17.05 -9.41 2.67
CA ASP A 79 16.27 -10.64 2.70
C ASP A 79 14.75 -10.34 2.69
N LEU A 80 14.33 -9.19 3.25
CA LEU A 80 12.94 -8.74 3.20
C LEU A 80 12.52 -8.35 1.79
N LEU A 81 13.42 -7.73 1.02
CA LEU A 81 13.21 -7.42 -0.39
C LEU A 81 13.16 -8.70 -1.21
N ASP A 82 14.07 -9.64 -0.96
CA ASP A 82 14.16 -10.89 -1.71
C ASP A 82 13.00 -11.84 -1.45
N ALA A 83 12.38 -11.77 -0.28
CA ALA A 83 11.13 -12.46 0.01
C ALA A 83 9.92 -11.96 -0.81
N LEU A 84 9.99 -10.76 -1.40
CA LEU A 84 8.91 -10.24 -2.26
C LEU A 84 8.90 -10.91 -3.63
N PRO A 85 7.72 -11.03 -4.28
CA PRO A 85 7.63 -11.56 -5.63
C PRO A 85 8.54 -10.77 -6.58
N PRO A 86 9.23 -11.46 -7.50
CA PRO A 86 10.13 -10.81 -8.45
C PRO A 86 9.33 -9.88 -9.36
N ALA A 87 9.78 -8.63 -9.46
CA ALA A 87 9.10 -7.64 -10.30
C ALA A 87 9.61 -7.69 -11.75
N PRO A 88 8.72 -7.45 -12.73
CA PRO A 88 9.13 -7.21 -14.12
C PRO A 88 10.11 -6.03 -14.23
N MET A 89 10.91 -6.02 -15.30
CA MET A 89 11.86 -4.93 -15.56
C MET A 89 11.15 -3.57 -15.61
N GLY A 90 11.69 -2.59 -14.89
CA GLY A 90 11.12 -1.23 -14.81
C GLY A 90 9.92 -1.09 -13.86
N VAL A 91 9.53 -2.14 -13.14
CA VAL A 91 8.47 -2.08 -12.13
C VAL A 91 9.08 -2.08 -10.73
N HIS A 92 8.64 -1.14 -9.88
CA HIS A 92 9.09 -1.07 -8.50
C HIS A 92 8.65 -2.30 -7.70
N ARG A 93 9.58 -2.98 -7.02
CA ARG A 93 9.34 -4.30 -6.39
C ARG A 93 8.23 -4.29 -5.34
N ILE A 94 8.20 -3.27 -4.49
CA ILE A 94 7.14 -3.12 -3.47
C ILE A 94 5.76 -2.87 -4.13
N ASP A 95 5.71 -2.11 -5.23
CA ASP A 95 4.44 -1.86 -5.93
C ASP A 95 3.94 -3.12 -6.64
N HIS A 96 4.86 -3.89 -7.21
CA HIS A 96 4.55 -5.20 -7.77
C HIS A 96 3.97 -6.13 -6.69
N ALA A 97 4.61 -6.24 -5.53
CA ALA A 97 4.11 -7.04 -4.40
C ALA A 97 2.70 -6.62 -3.95
N LEU A 98 2.42 -5.31 -3.91
CA LEU A 98 1.08 -4.78 -3.60
C LEU A 98 0.04 -5.09 -4.67
N ASN A 99 0.46 -5.23 -5.93
CA ASN A 99 -0.42 -5.61 -7.03
C ASN A 99 -0.59 -7.15 -7.13
N CYS A 100 0.25 -7.93 -6.44
CA CYS A 100 0.11 -9.37 -6.27
C CYS A 100 -0.77 -9.77 -5.07
N LEU A 101 -1.34 -8.80 -4.34
CA LEU A 101 -2.25 -9.12 -3.24
C LEU A 101 -3.49 -9.83 -3.78
N PRO A 102 -4.03 -10.81 -3.03
CA PRO A 102 -5.20 -11.55 -3.47
C PRO A 102 -6.39 -10.60 -3.61
N ASP A 103 -7.28 -10.86 -4.57
CA ASP A 103 -8.47 -10.05 -4.73
C ASP A 103 -9.62 -10.45 -3.78
N LYS A 104 -9.54 -11.65 -3.18
CA LYS A 104 -10.57 -12.21 -2.30
C LYS A 104 -10.03 -12.31 -0.88
N ALA A 105 -10.83 -11.84 0.09
CA ALA A 105 -10.51 -12.02 1.50
C ALA A 105 -10.29 -13.50 1.87
N SER A 106 -11.06 -14.41 1.27
CA SER A 106 -10.96 -15.86 1.52
C SER A 106 -9.63 -16.50 1.10
N ALA A 107 -8.79 -15.82 0.31
CA ALA A 107 -7.48 -16.35 -0.08
C ALA A 107 -6.43 -16.24 1.04
N GLY A 108 -6.71 -15.44 2.09
CA GLY A 108 -5.76 -15.18 3.16
C GLY A 108 -4.55 -14.34 2.71
N PRO A 109 -3.62 -14.03 3.63
CA PRO A 109 -2.41 -13.28 3.30
C PRO A 109 -1.44 -14.13 2.45
N PRO A 110 -0.78 -13.54 1.43
CA PRO A 110 0.24 -14.25 0.64
C PRO A 110 1.51 -14.55 1.45
N TYR A 111 2.35 -15.47 0.97
CA TYR A 111 3.57 -15.91 1.67
C TYR A 111 4.54 -14.76 2.00
N PHE A 112 4.63 -13.75 1.14
CA PHE A 112 5.51 -12.59 1.30
C PHE A 112 4.90 -11.50 2.20
N TRP A 113 3.66 -11.67 2.68
CA TRP A 113 2.94 -10.65 3.44
C TRP A 113 3.70 -10.17 4.68
N PRO A 114 4.25 -11.04 5.54
CA PRO A 114 5.03 -10.59 6.70
C PRO A 114 6.26 -9.77 6.30
N ALA A 115 6.98 -10.21 5.26
CA ALA A 115 8.16 -9.50 4.77
C ALA A 115 7.79 -8.10 4.23
N LEU A 116 6.69 -7.98 3.49
CA LEU A 116 6.19 -6.69 3.01
C LEU A 116 5.83 -5.73 4.16
N LEU A 117 5.16 -6.23 5.21
CA LEU A 117 4.82 -5.40 6.37
C LEU A 117 6.06 -4.95 7.14
N HIS A 118 7.00 -5.88 7.38
CA HIS A 118 8.27 -5.58 8.04
C HIS A 118 9.11 -4.58 7.24
N LEU A 119 9.18 -4.73 5.92
CA LEU A 119 9.91 -3.80 5.04
C LEU A 119 9.32 -2.39 5.13
N LEU A 120 8.00 -2.25 5.05
CA LEU A 120 7.35 -0.94 5.18
C LEU A 120 7.49 -0.34 6.58
N HIS A 121 7.52 -1.17 7.63
CA HIS A 121 7.82 -0.73 8.98
C HIS A 121 9.26 -0.22 9.10
N ALA A 122 10.24 -0.96 8.59
CA ALA A 122 11.64 -0.57 8.57
C ALA A 122 11.84 0.75 7.81
N ILE A 123 11.16 0.94 6.67
CA ILE A 123 11.16 2.21 5.92
C ILE A 123 10.61 3.35 6.79
N ASP A 124 9.50 3.16 7.51
CA ASP A 124 8.94 4.21 8.36
C ASP A 124 9.91 4.55 9.52
N CYS A 125 10.59 3.56 10.11
CA CYS A 125 11.63 3.80 11.12
C CYS A 125 12.84 4.55 10.56
N LEU A 126 13.26 4.20 9.34
CA LEU A 126 14.38 4.82 8.65
C LEU A 126 14.12 6.31 8.37
N VAL A 127 12.91 6.64 7.94
CA VAL A 127 12.53 8.02 7.62
C VAL A 127 12.19 8.84 8.87
N HIS A 128 11.80 8.19 9.97
CA HIS A 128 11.43 8.86 11.23
C HIS A 128 12.33 8.39 12.39
N PRO A 129 13.66 8.61 12.34
CA PRO A 129 14.60 8.02 13.29
C PRO A 129 14.42 8.51 14.74
N LEU A 130 13.75 9.65 14.93
CA LEU A 130 13.46 10.22 16.25
C LEU A 130 12.12 9.73 16.85
N VAL A 131 11.31 9.02 16.07
CA VAL A 131 9.98 8.55 16.49
C VAL A 131 10.06 7.07 16.83
N VAL A 132 9.61 6.71 18.04
CA VAL A 132 9.44 5.30 18.41
C VAL A 132 8.21 4.77 17.67
N ILE A 133 8.45 3.99 16.62
CA ILE A 133 7.40 3.30 15.89
C ILE A 133 7.30 1.89 16.45
N ALA A 134 6.18 1.58 17.12
CA ALA A 134 5.95 0.24 17.63
C ALA A 134 5.89 -0.78 16.48
N PRO A 135 6.47 -1.99 16.67
CA PRO A 135 6.34 -3.06 15.70
C PRO A 135 4.87 -3.44 15.55
N ASP A 136 4.49 -3.89 14.35
CA ASP A 136 3.15 -4.43 14.14
C ASP A 136 2.98 -5.71 14.96
N ARG A 137 1.76 -5.93 15.48
CA ARG A 137 1.39 -7.26 15.96
C ARG A 137 1.44 -8.24 14.78
N ASP A 138 1.92 -9.45 15.05
CA ASP A 138 2.10 -10.47 14.02
C ASP A 138 0.82 -10.66 13.18
N PRO A 139 0.90 -10.52 11.84
CA PRO A 139 -0.25 -10.57 10.95
C PRO A 139 -0.89 -11.97 10.91
N GLY A 140 -0.13 -13.03 11.15
CA GLY A 140 -0.64 -14.41 11.19
C GLY A 140 -1.57 -14.64 12.39
N SER A 141 -1.24 -14.04 13.53
CA SER A 141 -2.01 -14.10 14.77
C SER A 141 -3.45 -13.60 14.61
N LEU A 142 -3.69 -12.67 13.69
CA LEU A 142 -5.02 -12.10 13.43
C LEU A 142 -5.90 -12.99 12.53
N TRP A 143 -5.29 -13.85 11.71
CA TRP A 143 -6.01 -14.77 10.82
C TRP A 143 -6.43 -16.05 11.56
N PHE A 144 -5.50 -16.65 12.34
CA PHE A 144 -5.79 -17.87 13.11
C PHE A 144 -6.68 -17.63 14.34
N ALA A 145 -6.94 -16.38 14.72
CA ALA A 145 -7.80 -16.03 15.85
C ALA A 145 -9.29 -15.81 15.47
N LEU A 146 -9.64 -15.88 14.18
CA LEU A 146 -11.03 -15.77 13.75
C LEU A 146 -11.63 -17.17 13.54
N PRO A 147 -12.73 -17.54 14.23
CA PRO A 147 -13.41 -18.80 13.96
C PRO A 147 -14.06 -18.74 12.56
N HIS A 148 -13.80 -19.77 11.75
CA HIS A 148 -14.41 -19.97 10.44
C HIS A 148 -15.87 -20.41 10.54
#